data_AF-A0A8T3NAP7-F1
#
_entry.id   AF-A0A8T3NAP7-F1
#
_cell.length_a   1.000
_cell.length_b   1.000
_cell.length_c   1.000
_cell.angle_alpha   90.00
_cell.angle_beta   90.00
_cell.angle_gamma   90.00
#
_symmetry.space_group_name_H-M   'P 1'
#
loop_
_entity.id
_entity.type
_entity.pdbx_description
1 polymer ?
#
loop_
_entity_poly.entity_id
_entity_poly.type
_entity_poly.pdbx_seq_one_letter_code
_entity_poly.pdbx_strand_id
1 'polypeptide(L)'
;PGGGRAAAGVSGLWERAGGRGGGWRSGRGAGERLLEISTRIFAVWYRFRAEAIDRPTLQAELVPLQAELRQALEDGLDPPHAIVAGALCANLLDCWPALWTFAYIDGVEPTNNAAERALRPAVLWRTGGFGTQREEGSRFVERLLTVAATCKQQARALLDFLVAAITAARLGLPPPSLVPAPAT
;
A
#
# COMPACT_ATOMS: atom_id res chain seq x y z
N PRO A 1 14.81 8.02 -20.29
CA PRO A 1 13.64 7.26 -20.79
C PRO A 1 13.13 6.26 -19.74
N GLY A 2 12.13 6.65 -18.93
CA GLY A 2 11.65 5.78 -17.83
C GLY A 2 10.43 6.26 -17.03
N GLY A 3 9.76 7.34 -17.42
CA GLY A 3 8.63 7.92 -16.65
C GLY A 3 7.27 7.25 -16.86
N GLY A 4 7.15 6.26 -17.75
CA GLY A 4 5.84 5.74 -18.20
C GLY A 4 5.18 4.66 -17.35
N ARG A 5 5.82 4.16 -16.27
CA ARG A 5 5.30 3.00 -15.51
C ARG A 5 4.66 3.31 -14.16
N ALA A 6 4.83 4.51 -13.62
CA ALA A 6 4.26 4.86 -12.30
C ALA A 6 2.76 5.23 -12.36
N ALA A 7 2.28 5.78 -13.49
CA ALA A 7 0.87 6.12 -13.69
C ALA A 7 -0.07 4.90 -13.80
N ALA A 8 0.48 3.72 -14.14
CA ALA A 8 -0.31 2.50 -14.34
C ALA A 8 -0.83 1.88 -13.02
N GLY A 9 -0.20 2.20 -11.88
CA GLY A 9 -0.58 1.63 -10.59
C GLY A 9 -1.90 2.17 -10.03
N VAL A 10 -2.18 3.46 -10.26
CA VAL A 10 -3.41 4.12 -9.78
C VAL A 10 -4.59 3.80 -10.71
N SER A 11 -4.37 3.67 -12.02
CA SER A 11 -5.41 3.30 -13.00
C SER A 11 -6.02 1.92 -12.73
N GLY A 12 -5.18 0.94 -12.37
CA GLY A 12 -5.61 -0.46 -12.24
C GLY A 12 -6.43 -0.79 -10.98
N LEU A 13 -6.43 0.07 -9.97
CA LEU A 13 -7.30 -0.11 -8.79
C LEU A 13 -8.74 0.36 -9.11
N TRP A 14 -8.89 1.39 -9.94
CA TRP A 14 -10.19 1.96 -10.34
C TRP A 14 -10.82 1.26 -11.56
N GLU A 15 -10.01 0.78 -12.53
CA GLU A 15 -10.52 -0.02 -13.67
C GLU A 15 -11.20 -1.33 -13.24
N ARG A 16 -10.70 -1.97 -12.16
CA ARG A 16 -11.31 -3.21 -11.62
C ARG A 16 -12.59 -2.96 -10.83
N ALA A 17 -12.79 -1.76 -10.30
CA ALA A 17 -14.04 -1.36 -9.64
C ALA A 17 -15.15 -1.01 -10.65
N GLY A 18 -14.80 -0.58 -11.88
CA GLY A 18 -15.75 -0.25 -12.95
C GLY A 18 -16.33 -1.44 -13.74
N GLY A 19 -15.89 -2.68 -13.46
CA GLY A 19 -16.13 -3.83 -14.33
C GLY A 19 -17.44 -4.61 -14.14
N ARG A 20 -18.26 -4.34 -13.11
CA ARG A 20 -19.51 -5.09 -12.88
C ARG A 20 -20.60 -4.21 -12.30
N GLY A 21 -21.39 -3.59 -13.17
CA GLY A 21 -22.64 -2.90 -12.80
C GLY A 21 -22.70 -1.50 -13.41
N GLY A 22 -23.42 -1.38 -14.53
CA GLY A 22 -23.68 -0.10 -15.18
C GLY A 22 -24.40 0.86 -14.24
N GLY A 23 -23.73 1.96 -13.88
CA GLY A 23 -24.29 2.97 -12.99
C GLY A 23 -23.41 4.22 -12.83
N TRP A 24 -22.56 4.55 -13.80
CA TRP A 24 -21.66 5.73 -13.73
C TRP A 24 -22.03 6.75 -14.81
N ARG A 25 -23.20 7.40 -14.70
CA ARG A 25 -23.54 8.52 -15.60
C ARG A 25 -23.76 9.86 -14.90
N SER A 26 -23.93 9.90 -13.56
CA SER A 26 -24.23 11.13 -12.80
C SER A 26 -23.11 11.65 -11.88
N GLY A 27 -21.97 10.96 -11.74
CA GLY A 27 -20.88 11.33 -10.79
C GLY A 27 -19.54 11.79 -11.39
N ARG A 28 -19.51 12.12 -12.70
CA ARG A 28 -18.24 12.40 -13.42
C ARG A 28 -17.40 13.51 -12.79
N GLY A 29 -18.02 14.63 -12.38
CA GLY A 29 -17.28 15.80 -11.89
C GLY A 29 -16.55 15.59 -10.55
N ALA A 30 -17.18 14.88 -9.59
CA ALA A 30 -16.57 14.67 -8.27
C ALA A 30 -15.36 13.71 -8.33
N GLY A 31 -15.48 12.62 -9.09
CA GLY A 31 -14.39 11.67 -9.29
C GLY A 31 -13.22 12.28 -10.06
N GLU A 32 -13.49 13.08 -11.10
CA GLU A 32 -12.47 13.80 -11.87
C GLU A 32 -11.72 14.82 -11.00
N ARG A 33 -12.44 15.57 -10.15
CA ARG A 33 -11.84 16.54 -9.22
C ARG A 33 -10.89 15.85 -8.21
N LEU A 34 -11.32 14.73 -7.61
CA LEU A 34 -10.47 13.97 -6.70
C LEU A 34 -9.21 13.43 -7.39
N LEU A 35 -9.34 13.01 -8.66
CA LEU A 35 -8.21 12.52 -9.45
C LEU A 35 -7.22 13.64 -9.79
N GLU A 36 -7.71 14.82 -10.13
CA GLU A 36 -6.89 16.00 -10.42
C GLU A 36 -6.08 16.42 -9.18
N ILE A 37 -6.73 16.50 -8.02
CA ILE A 37 -6.07 16.85 -6.75
C ILE A 37 -5.01 15.79 -6.41
N SER A 38 -5.35 14.50 -6.54
CA SER A 38 -4.40 13.40 -6.31
C SER A 38 -3.18 13.50 -7.23
N THR A 39 -3.39 13.84 -8.50
CA THR A 39 -2.31 14.02 -9.49
C THR A 39 -1.37 15.14 -9.08
N ARG A 40 -1.90 16.27 -8.60
CA ARG A 40 -1.12 17.40 -8.08
C ARG A 40 -0.31 17.00 -6.84
N ILE A 41 -0.92 16.28 -5.89
CA ILE A 41 -0.21 15.76 -4.70
C ILE A 41 0.99 14.88 -5.11
N PHE A 42 0.78 13.95 -6.03
CA PHE A 42 1.88 13.12 -6.53
C PHE A 42 2.95 13.91 -7.26
N ALA A 43 2.60 14.95 -8.01
CA ALA A 43 3.58 15.82 -8.68
C ALA A 43 4.51 16.53 -7.67
N VAL A 44 3.96 17.06 -6.58
CA VAL A 44 4.76 17.67 -5.49
C VAL A 44 5.66 16.61 -4.85
N TRP A 45 5.12 15.43 -4.54
CA TRP A 45 5.91 14.31 -4.01
C TRP A 45 7.07 13.91 -4.93
N TYR A 46 6.85 13.80 -6.24
CA TYR A 46 7.89 13.43 -7.18
C TYR A 46 8.99 14.50 -7.29
N ARG A 47 8.64 15.78 -7.17
CA ARG A 47 9.63 16.87 -7.07
C ARG A 47 10.49 16.72 -5.82
N PHE A 48 9.88 16.42 -4.66
CA PHE A 48 10.61 16.15 -3.43
C PHE A 48 11.54 14.93 -3.56
N ARG A 49 11.03 13.84 -4.14
CA ARG A 49 11.81 12.61 -4.41
C ARG A 49 12.97 12.80 -5.37
N ALA A 50 12.87 13.77 -6.28
CA ALA A 50 13.92 14.15 -7.20
C ALA A 50 14.88 15.20 -6.60
N GLU A 51 14.78 15.48 -5.29
CA GLU A 51 15.59 16.47 -4.56
C GLU A 51 15.45 17.90 -5.11
N ALA A 52 14.37 18.16 -5.87
CA ALA A 52 14.11 19.48 -6.46
C ALA A 52 13.48 20.45 -5.45
N ILE A 53 12.89 19.95 -4.36
CA ILE A 53 12.36 20.72 -3.23
C ILE A 53 12.73 20.03 -1.93
N ASP A 54 12.85 20.81 -0.85
CA ASP A 54 13.09 20.29 0.50
C ASP A 54 11.78 19.90 1.20
N ARG A 55 11.91 19.27 2.38
CA ARG A 55 10.77 18.79 3.15
C ARG A 55 9.84 19.93 3.65
N PRO A 56 10.35 21.07 4.15
CA PRO A 56 9.50 22.22 4.46
C PRO A 56 8.69 22.71 3.25
N THR A 57 9.30 22.79 2.07
CA THR A 57 8.61 23.19 0.84
C THR A 57 7.56 22.17 0.43
N LEU A 58 7.85 20.87 0.50
CA LEU A 58 6.85 19.80 0.31
C LEU A 58 5.63 20.01 1.22
N GLN A 59 5.86 20.21 2.52
CA GLN A 59 4.78 20.40 3.49
C GLN A 59 3.95 21.64 3.17
N ALA A 60 4.60 22.77 2.88
CA ALA A 60 3.93 24.02 2.53
C ALA A 60 3.10 23.90 1.24
N GLU A 61 3.63 23.27 0.18
CA GLU A 61 2.91 23.04 -1.08
C GLU A 61 1.74 22.05 -0.92
N LEU A 62 1.82 21.12 0.04
CA LEU A 62 0.74 20.18 0.32
C LEU A 62 -0.43 20.84 1.06
N VAL A 63 -0.21 21.80 1.97
CA VAL A 63 -1.28 22.44 2.76
C VAL A 63 -2.52 22.85 1.93
N PRO A 64 -2.42 23.61 0.83
CA PRO A 64 -3.59 23.95 0.03
C PRO A 64 -4.23 22.71 -0.61
N LEU A 65 -3.45 21.73 -1.05
CA LEU A 65 -3.95 20.48 -1.63
C LEU A 65 -4.70 19.63 -0.58
N GLN A 66 -4.27 19.65 0.67
CA GLN A 66 -4.98 19.00 1.78
C GLN A 66 -6.36 19.62 1.97
N ALA A 67 -6.44 20.95 1.99
CA ALA A 67 -7.71 21.66 2.11
C ALA A 67 -8.65 21.37 0.94
N GLU A 68 -8.14 21.44 -0.30
CA GLU A 68 -8.89 21.13 -1.51
C GLU A 68 -9.40 19.67 -1.52
N LEU A 69 -8.54 18.71 -1.15
CA LEU A 69 -8.90 17.30 -1.08
C LEU A 69 -9.97 17.06 -0.01
N ARG A 70 -9.81 17.65 1.17
CA ARG A 70 -10.77 17.51 2.27
C ARG A 70 -12.14 17.99 1.85
N GLN A 71 -12.22 19.19 1.28
CA GLN A 71 -13.48 19.73 0.80
C GLN A 71 -14.12 18.84 -0.27
N ALA A 72 -13.33 18.35 -1.24
CA ALA A 72 -13.85 17.44 -2.27
C ALA A 72 -14.36 16.10 -1.70
N LEU A 73 -13.76 15.60 -0.61
CA LEU A 73 -14.24 14.41 0.08
C LEU A 73 -15.52 14.69 0.87
N GLU A 74 -15.60 15.82 1.55
CA GLU A 74 -16.80 16.26 2.28
C GLU A 74 -17.98 16.46 1.31
N ASP A 75 -17.77 17.13 0.16
CA ASP A 75 -18.76 17.26 -0.92
C ASP A 75 -19.23 15.88 -1.45
N GLY A 76 -18.33 14.88 -1.41
CA GLY A 76 -18.61 13.50 -1.81
C GLY A 76 -19.51 12.73 -0.84
N LEU A 77 -19.74 13.25 0.37
CA LEU A 77 -20.68 12.71 1.36
C LEU A 77 -22.12 13.20 1.14
N ASP A 78 -22.32 14.21 0.28
CA ASP A 78 -23.64 14.78 0.01
C ASP A 78 -24.31 14.15 -1.24
N PRO A 79 -25.64 14.01 -1.25
CA PRO A 79 -26.36 13.56 -2.45
C PRO A 79 -26.17 14.52 -3.65
N PRO A 80 -26.10 14.02 -4.89
CA PRO A 80 -26.22 12.61 -5.28
C PRO A 80 -24.90 11.83 -5.19
N HIS A 81 -23.77 12.47 -4.89
CA HIS A 81 -22.44 11.85 -4.88
C HIS A 81 -22.31 10.77 -3.80
N ALA A 82 -22.94 10.97 -2.65
CA ALA A 82 -22.98 10.04 -1.52
C ALA A 82 -23.40 8.62 -1.92
N ILE A 83 -24.32 8.49 -2.88
CA ILE A 83 -24.85 7.20 -3.35
C ILE A 83 -23.75 6.35 -3.97
N VAL A 84 -22.77 7.00 -4.61
CA VAL A 84 -21.74 6.34 -5.42
C VAL A 84 -20.38 6.32 -4.70
N ALA A 85 -20.01 7.43 -4.05
CA ALA A 85 -18.68 7.64 -3.50
C ALA A 85 -18.65 7.83 -1.97
N GLY A 86 -19.80 7.94 -1.30
CA GLY A 86 -19.88 8.31 0.11
C GLY A 86 -19.06 7.42 1.05
N ALA A 87 -19.12 6.10 0.86
CA ALA A 87 -18.34 5.16 1.67
C ALA A 87 -16.82 5.31 1.49
N LEU A 88 -16.36 5.57 0.26
CA LEU A 88 -14.95 5.84 -0.02
C LEU A 88 -14.52 7.16 0.64
N CYS A 89 -15.31 8.22 0.45
CA CYS A 89 -15.05 9.54 1.01
C CYS A 89 -14.97 9.50 2.54
N ALA A 90 -15.91 8.83 3.20
CA ALA A 90 -15.90 8.64 4.65
C ALA A 90 -14.65 7.91 5.13
N ASN A 91 -14.30 6.78 4.50
CA ASN A 91 -13.11 6.02 4.87
C ASN A 91 -11.81 6.82 4.71
N LEU A 92 -11.71 7.66 3.67
CA LEU A 92 -10.54 8.52 3.45
C LEU A 92 -10.46 9.66 4.49
N LEU A 93 -11.60 10.21 4.90
CA LEU A 93 -11.67 11.20 5.98
C LEU A 93 -11.33 10.57 7.34
N ASP A 94 -11.77 9.34 7.61
CA ASP A 94 -11.45 8.62 8.84
C ASP A 94 -9.94 8.33 8.98
N CYS A 95 -9.25 8.09 7.85
CA CYS A 95 -7.80 7.90 7.83
C CYS A 95 -7.01 9.17 7.49
N TRP A 96 -7.60 10.36 7.65
CA TRP A 96 -7.01 11.63 7.22
C TRP A 96 -5.55 11.85 7.66
N PRO A 97 -5.15 11.64 8.93
CA PRO A 97 -3.76 11.82 9.33
C PRO A 97 -2.81 10.85 8.62
N ALA A 98 -3.26 9.61 8.39
CA ALA A 98 -2.45 8.58 7.75
C ALA A 98 -2.13 8.90 6.28
N LEU A 99 -3.05 9.58 5.57
CA LEU A 99 -2.85 10.01 4.18
C LEU A 99 -1.62 10.92 4.01
N TRP A 100 -1.22 11.66 5.05
CA TRP A 100 -0.14 12.65 4.98
C TRP A 100 1.17 12.19 5.61
N THR A 101 1.24 10.95 6.09
CA THR A 101 2.41 10.40 6.80
C THR A 101 3.72 10.55 5.99
N PHE A 102 3.65 10.39 4.67
CA PHE A 102 4.79 10.52 3.75
C PHE A 102 5.45 11.92 3.78
N ALA A 103 4.70 12.96 4.13
CA ALA A 103 5.20 14.33 4.22
C ALA A 103 6.05 14.57 5.48
N TYR A 104 5.97 13.67 6.47
CA TYR A 104 6.62 13.82 7.77
C TYR A 104 7.63 12.71 8.08
N ILE A 105 7.42 11.51 7.57
CA ILE A 105 8.27 10.35 7.85
C ILE A 105 9.12 10.02 6.62
N ASP A 106 10.44 9.95 6.82
CA ASP A 106 11.38 9.51 5.79
C ASP A 106 11.08 8.06 5.35
N GLY A 107 11.18 7.82 4.04
CA GLY A 107 10.99 6.48 3.45
C GLY A 107 9.53 6.03 3.31
N VAL A 108 8.56 6.79 3.81
CA VAL A 108 7.13 6.52 3.57
C VAL A 108 6.73 7.13 2.23
N GLU A 109 6.15 6.32 1.33
CA GLU A 109 5.58 6.80 0.06
C GLU A 109 4.10 7.17 0.24
N PRO A 110 3.56 8.12 -0.54
CA PRO A 110 2.12 8.45 -0.57
C PRO A 110 1.25 7.33 -1.18
N THR A 111 1.80 6.12 -1.38
CA THR A 111 1.09 4.98 -1.98
C THR A 111 1.15 3.77 -1.08
N ASN A 112 0.11 2.94 -1.14
CA ASN A 112 0.05 1.68 -0.39
C ASN A 112 0.87 0.54 -1.02
N ASN A 113 1.71 0.83 -2.02
CA ASN A 113 2.42 -0.18 -2.81
C ASN A 113 3.28 -1.12 -1.96
N ALA A 114 3.93 -0.59 -0.92
CA ALA A 114 4.76 -1.40 -0.03
C ALA A 114 3.93 -2.43 0.75
N ALA A 115 2.80 -2.02 1.33
CA ALA A 115 1.92 -2.93 2.06
C ALA A 115 1.23 -3.91 1.10
N GLU A 116 0.76 -3.46 -0.07
CA GLU A 116 0.19 -4.35 -1.08
C GLU A 116 1.20 -5.41 -1.53
N ARG A 117 2.45 -5.04 -1.80
CA ARG A 117 3.52 -5.99 -2.15
C ARG A 117 3.80 -6.97 -1.02
N ALA A 118 3.74 -6.53 0.24
CA ALA A 118 3.94 -7.40 1.40
C ALA A 118 2.79 -8.39 1.58
N LEU A 119 1.55 -7.98 1.31
CA LEU A 119 0.35 -8.82 1.44
C LEU A 119 0.13 -9.76 0.25
N ARG A 120 0.62 -9.40 -0.93
CA ARG A 120 0.36 -10.15 -2.19
C ARG A 120 0.70 -11.65 -2.12
N PRO A 121 1.83 -12.09 -1.52
CA PRO A 121 2.11 -13.53 -1.40
C PRO A 121 1.03 -14.29 -0.61
N ALA A 122 0.53 -13.70 0.48
CA ALA A 122 -0.52 -14.29 1.30
C ALA A 122 -1.86 -14.36 0.54
N VAL A 123 -2.22 -13.29 -0.18
CA VAL A 123 -3.43 -13.24 -1.00
C VAL A 123 -3.38 -14.28 -2.11
N LEU A 124 -2.26 -14.37 -2.85
CA LEU A 124 -2.08 -15.37 -3.91
C LEU A 124 -2.16 -16.80 -3.37
N TRP A 125 -1.58 -17.06 -2.20
CA TRP A 125 -1.68 -18.36 -1.53
C TRP A 125 -3.12 -18.71 -1.18
N ARG A 126 -3.87 -17.79 -0.57
CA ARG A 126 -5.29 -18.00 -0.23
C ARG A 126 -6.13 -18.27 -1.48
N THR A 127 -5.95 -17.46 -2.52
CA THR A 127 -6.74 -17.56 -3.76
C THR A 127 -6.40 -18.82 -4.55
N GLY A 128 -5.12 -19.20 -4.64
CA GLY A 128 -4.69 -20.39 -5.39
C GLY A 128 -4.81 -21.70 -4.62
N GLY A 129 -4.72 -21.66 -3.29
CA GLY A 129 -4.72 -22.85 -2.43
C GLY A 129 -6.02 -23.10 -1.67
N PHE A 130 -7.09 -22.33 -1.92
CA PHE A 130 -8.36 -22.35 -1.15
C PHE A 130 -8.21 -22.09 0.36
N GLY A 131 -7.05 -21.59 0.80
CA GLY A 131 -6.73 -21.37 2.21
C GLY A 131 -6.39 -22.65 2.97
N THR A 132 -6.50 -22.60 4.29
CA THR A 132 -6.21 -23.72 5.21
C THR A 132 -7.47 -24.03 6.01
N GLN A 133 -7.86 -25.31 6.06
CA GLN A 133 -9.07 -25.74 6.81
C GLN A 133 -8.76 -26.25 8.22
N ARG A 134 -7.49 -26.17 8.65
CA ARG A 134 -7.03 -26.59 9.98
C ARG A 134 -6.10 -25.53 10.55
N GLU A 135 -6.12 -25.40 11.87
CA GLU A 135 -5.28 -24.46 12.62
C GLU A 135 -3.78 -24.72 12.37
N GLU A 136 -3.37 -25.99 12.33
CA GLU A 136 -1.97 -26.36 12.05
C GLU A 136 -1.51 -25.86 10.66
N GLY A 137 -2.40 -25.97 9.67
CA GLY A 137 -2.16 -25.45 8.33
C GLY A 137 -2.03 -23.93 8.32
N SER A 138 -2.93 -23.23 9.02
CA SER A 138 -2.88 -21.77 9.16
C SER A 138 -1.57 -21.31 9.81
N ARG A 139 -1.13 -21.98 10.88
CA ARG A 139 0.12 -21.69 11.59
C ARG A 139 1.35 -21.95 10.72
N PHE A 140 1.32 -22.99 9.89
CA PHE A 140 2.38 -23.26 8.93
C PHE A 140 2.49 -22.13 7.89
N VAL A 141 1.36 -21.73 7.28
CA VAL A 141 1.33 -20.67 6.27
C VAL A 141 1.77 -19.33 6.86
N GLU A 142 1.28 -18.96 8.05
CA GLU A 142 1.68 -17.77 8.81
C GLU A 142 3.20 -17.71 8.99
N ARG A 143 3.81 -18.80 9.48
CA ARG A 143 5.25 -18.89 9.71
C ARG A 143 6.05 -18.83 8.42
N LEU A 144 5.63 -19.56 7.38
CA LEU A 144 6.34 -19.59 6.11
C LEU A 144 6.31 -18.23 5.40
N LEU A 145 5.16 -17.55 5.42
CA LEU A 145 5.03 -16.20 4.86
C LEU A 145 5.90 -15.20 5.63
N THR A 146 5.94 -15.31 6.96
CA THR A 146 6.81 -14.48 7.81
C THR A 146 8.28 -14.69 7.48
N VAL A 147 8.74 -15.95 7.44
CA VAL A 147 10.12 -16.31 7.07
C VAL A 147 10.46 -15.77 5.68
N ALA A 148 9.60 -16.00 4.68
CA ALA A 148 9.81 -15.56 3.31
C ALA A 148 9.91 -14.03 3.20
N ALA A 149 9.02 -13.30 3.88
CA ALA A 149 9.04 -11.84 3.91
C ALA A 149 10.32 -11.31 4.56
N THR A 150 10.71 -11.85 5.72
CA THR A 150 11.90 -11.44 6.45
C THR A 150 13.19 -11.77 5.69
N CYS A 151 13.32 -12.97 5.12
CA CYS A 151 14.47 -13.34 4.29
C CYS A 151 14.61 -12.39 3.10
N LYS A 152 13.50 -12.06 2.43
CA LYS A 152 13.50 -11.11 1.31
C LYS A 152 13.94 -9.71 1.73
N GLN A 153 13.43 -9.20 2.86
CA GLN A 153 13.82 -7.89 3.40
C GLN A 153 15.31 -7.83 3.78
N GLN A 154 15.87 -8.95 4.25
CA GLN A 154 17.28 -9.07 4.64
C GLN A 154 18.21 -9.46 3.49
N ALA A 155 17.72 -9.54 2.25
CA ALA A 155 18.46 -10.06 1.10
C ALA A 155 19.10 -11.46 1.33
N ARG A 156 18.40 -12.33 2.10
CA ARG A 156 18.80 -13.72 2.38
C ARG A 156 18.01 -14.69 1.50
N ALA A 157 18.66 -15.75 1.04
CA ALA A 157 17.99 -16.82 0.31
C ALA A 157 17.06 -17.62 1.25
N LEU A 158 15.78 -17.71 0.89
CA LEU A 158 14.76 -18.42 1.67
C LEU A 158 15.10 -19.92 1.80
N LEU A 159 15.52 -20.55 0.70
CA LEU A 159 15.80 -21.99 0.69
C LEU A 159 16.94 -22.33 1.65
N ASP A 160 18.02 -21.55 1.63
CA ASP A 160 19.17 -21.75 2.51
C ASP A 160 18.78 -21.63 3.98
N PHE A 161 17.93 -20.65 4.31
CA PHE A 161 17.40 -20.49 5.66
C PHE A 161 16.57 -21.71 6.10
N LEU A 162 15.67 -22.20 5.24
CA LEU A 162 14.84 -23.36 5.54
C LEU A 162 15.68 -24.63 5.71
N VAL A 163 16.68 -24.83 4.85
CA VAL A 163 17.62 -25.96 4.96
C VAL A 163 18.36 -25.89 6.29
N ALA A 164 18.89 -24.72 6.65
CA ALA A 164 19.60 -24.54 7.93
C ALA A 164 18.67 -24.79 9.13
N ALA A 165 17.43 -24.29 9.10
CA ALA A 165 16.46 -24.47 10.17
C ALA A 165 16.03 -25.94 10.35
N ILE A 166 15.74 -26.64 9.26
CA ILE A 166 15.35 -28.06 9.29
C ILE A 166 16.53 -28.93 9.74
N THR A 167 17.73 -28.63 9.26
CA THR A 167 18.96 -29.33 9.66
C THR A 167 19.21 -29.16 11.15
N ALA A 168 19.13 -27.93 11.66
CA ALA A 168 19.30 -27.66 13.08
C ALA A 168 18.27 -28.41 13.94
N ALA A 169 16.99 -28.37 13.56
CA ALA A 169 15.93 -29.08 14.27
C ALA A 169 16.15 -30.60 14.31
N ARG A 170 16.61 -31.20 13.20
CA ARG A 170 16.90 -32.65 13.14
C ARG A 170 18.11 -33.07 13.97
N LEU A 171 19.09 -32.18 14.11
CA LEU A 171 20.33 -32.44 14.83
C LEU A 171 20.29 -31.97 16.30
N GLY A 172 19.16 -31.40 16.76
CA GLY A 172 19.05 -30.84 18.11
C GLY A 172 19.92 -29.59 18.34
N LEU A 173 20.28 -28.88 17.26
CA LEU A 173 21.10 -27.67 17.29
C LEU A 173 20.22 -26.42 17.40
N PRO A 174 20.77 -25.28 17.86
CA PRO A 174 20.03 -24.02 17.89
C PRO A 174 19.61 -23.59 16.48
N PRO A 175 18.34 -23.17 16.26
CA PRO A 175 17.87 -22.76 14.96
C PRO A 175 18.48 -21.42 14.52
N PRO A 176 18.67 -21.19 13.20
CA PRO A 176 19.14 -19.92 12.68
C PRO A 176 18.15 -18.80 13.01
N SER A 177 18.66 -17.63 13.42
CA SER A 177 17.83 -16.47 13.74
C SER A 177 17.26 -15.81 12.47
N LEU A 178 16.00 -15.39 12.55
CA LEU A 178 15.36 -14.47 11.61
C LEU A 178 15.57 -13.00 11.99
N VAL A 179 15.95 -12.71 13.24
CA VAL A 179 16.24 -11.35 13.69
C VAL A 179 17.71 -11.06 13.38
N PRO A 180 18.05 -9.95 12.68
CA PRO A 180 19.43 -9.55 12.47
C PRO A 180 20.13 -9.34 13.81
N ALA A 181 21.41 -9.72 13.90
CA ALA A 181 22.22 -9.28 15.03
C ALA A 181 22.31 -7.74 15.02
N PRO A 182 22.33 -7.07 16.19
CA PRO A 182 22.45 -5.62 16.24
C PRO A 182 23.70 -5.17 15.47
N ALA A 183 23.55 -4.14 14.64
CA ALA A 183 24.68 -3.53 13.95
C ALA A 183 25.67 -3.03 15.00
N THR A 184 26.91 -3.53 14.91
CA THR A 184 28.02 -3.15 15.80
C THR A 184 28.70 -1.90 15.27
#